data_AF-A0A7G5BVA6-F1
#
_entry.id   AF-A0A7G5BVA6-F1
#
_cell.length_a   1.000
_cell.length_b   1.000
_cell.length_c   1.000
_cell.angle_alpha   90.00
_cell.angle_beta   90.00
_cell.angle_gamma   90.00
#
_symmetry.space_group_name_H-M   'P 1'
#
loop_
_entity.id
_entity.type
_entity.pdbx_description
1 polymer ?
#
loop_
_entity_poly.entity_id
_entity_poly.type
_entity_poly.pdbx_seq_one_letter_code
_entity_poly.pdbx_strand_id
1 'polypeptide(L)'
;MNGIVRKGDFEMENKTRIRKMRRRIENLRNKMVLAFVQNGADMSHPQVLRLSQLLDEQLNRYERCKVYEQSEPPRTGKLMVFAAVHHFG
;
A
#
# COMPACT_ATOMS: atom_id res chain seq x y z
N MET A 1 -27.52 -15.94 -0.43
CA MET A 1 -26.43 -16.91 -0.67
C MET A 1 -25.21 -16.43 0.11
N ASN A 2 -24.94 -17.01 1.29
CA ASN A 2 -23.77 -16.66 2.09
C ASN A 2 -22.60 -17.54 1.67
N GLY A 3 -21.72 -17.02 0.79
CA GLY A 3 -20.51 -17.72 0.37
C GLY A 3 -19.46 -17.69 1.47
N ILE A 4 -19.12 -18.86 2.02
CA ILE A 4 -17.97 -19.02 2.91
C ILE A 4 -16.71 -18.83 2.04
N VAL A 5 -16.11 -17.64 2.08
CA VAL A 5 -14.82 -17.37 1.43
C VAL A 5 -13.77 -18.20 2.17
N ARG A 6 -13.14 -19.16 1.49
CA ARG A 6 -12.11 -20.00 2.09
C ARG A 6 -10.86 -19.15 2.32
N LYS A 7 -10.19 -19.35 3.47
CA LYS A 7 -8.97 -18.63 3.86
C LYS A 7 -7.89 -18.61 2.75
N GLY A 8 -7.79 -19.69 1.96
CA GLY A 8 -6.84 -19.80 0.84
C GLY A 8 -7.14 -18.88 -0.36
N ASP A 9 -8.40 -18.52 -0.60
CA ASP A 9 -8.78 -17.65 -1.72
C ASP A 9 -8.39 -16.19 -1.42
N PHE A 10 -8.57 -15.77 -0.15
CA PHE A 10 -8.19 -14.44 0.33
C PHE A 10 -6.67 -14.22 0.33
N GLU A 11 -5.90 -15.23 0.74
CA GLU A 11 -4.43 -15.17 0.74
C GLU A 11 -3.84 -15.07 -0.68
N MET A 12 -4.43 -15.78 -1.66
CA MET A 12 -4.00 -15.74 -3.05
C MET A 12 -4.37 -14.43 -3.74
N GLU A 13 -5.55 -13.88 -3.46
CA GLU A 13 -5.96 -12.56 -3.93
C GLU A 13 -5.03 -11.47 -3.39
N ASN A 14 -4.70 -11.51 -2.09
CA ASN A 14 -3.80 -10.54 -1.47
C ASN A 14 -2.38 -10.60 -2.05
N LYS A 15 -1.82 -11.82 -2.22
CA LYS A 15 -0.52 -12.02 -2.90
C LYS A 15 -0.52 -11.44 -4.31
N THR A 16 -1.60 -11.63 -5.05
CA THR A 16 -1.75 -11.07 -6.41
C THR A 16 -1.82 -9.55 -6.38
N ARG A 17 -2.54 -8.97 -5.41
CA ARG A 17 -2.65 -7.52 -5.21
C ARG A 17 -1.29 -6.90 -4.89
N ILE A 18 -0.55 -7.49 -3.95
CA ILE A 18 0.80 -7.05 -3.55
C ILE A 18 1.77 -7.11 -4.74
N ARG A 19 1.75 -8.19 -5.54
CA ARG A 19 2.57 -8.30 -6.76
C ARG A 19 2.24 -7.19 -7.77
N LYS A 20 0.96 -6.91 -7.99
CA LYS A 20 0.52 -5.81 -8.87
C LYS A 20 1.01 -4.46 -8.37
N MET A 21 0.96 -4.21 -7.06
CA MET A 21 1.44 -2.97 -6.44
C MET A 21 2.96 -2.82 -6.58
N ARG A 22 3.74 -3.87 -6.33
CA ARG A 22 5.21 -3.86 -6.56
C ARG A 22 5.55 -3.48 -7.99
N ARG A 23 4.90 -4.09 -8.98
CA ARG A 23 5.12 -3.76 -10.39
C ARG A 23 4.78 -2.30 -10.71
N ARG A 24 3.71 -1.75 -10.11
CA ARG A 24 3.36 -0.34 -10.27
C ARG A 24 4.41 0.59 -9.68
N ILE A 25 4.92 0.27 -8.49
CA ILE A 25 6.00 1.02 -7.83
C ILE A 25 7.26 1.01 -8.70
N GLU A 26 7.69 -0.14 -9.19
CA GLU A 26 8.86 -0.27 -10.08
C GLU A 26 8.68 0.55 -11.37
N ASN A 27 7.51 0.49 -11.99
CA ASN A 27 7.21 1.28 -13.19
C ASN A 27 7.24 2.79 -12.91
N LEU A 28 6.69 3.24 -11.79
CA LEU A 28 6.72 4.66 -11.40
C LEU A 28 8.15 5.13 -11.13
N ARG A 29 8.94 4.32 -10.41
CA ARG A 29 10.36 4.59 -10.18
C ARG A 29 11.13 4.75 -11.49
N ASN A 30 10.95 3.82 -12.43
CA ASN A 30 11.63 3.88 -13.73
C ASN A 30 11.23 5.12 -14.52
N LYS A 31 9.93 5.47 -14.52
CA LYS A 31 9.44 6.71 -15.15
C LYS A 31 10.05 7.96 -14.51
N MET A 32 10.14 7.99 -13.18
CA MET A 32 10.73 9.12 -12.45
C MET A 32 12.21 9.28 -12.77
N VAL A 33 12.99 8.20 -12.77
CA VAL A 33 14.41 8.21 -13.13
C VAL A 33 14.60 8.66 -14.58
N LEU A 34 13.80 8.15 -15.51
CA LEU A 34 13.86 8.57 -16.90
C LEU A 34 13.56 10.07 -17.04
N ALA A 35 12.48 10.55 -16.42
CA ALA A 35 12.12 11.97 -16.44
C ALA A 35 13.21 12.84 -15.80
N PHE A 36 13.83 12.38 -14.70
CA PHE A 36 14.93 13.09 -14.06
C PHE A 36 16.14 13.22 -14.99
N VAL A 37 16.55 12.14 -15.64
CA VAL A 37 17.68 12.16 -16.59
C VAL A 37 17.35 13.03 -17.81
N GLN A 38 16.15 12.92 -18.36
CA GLN A 38 15.72 13.70 -19.54
C GLN A 38 15.63 15.20 -19.27
N ASN A 39 15.33 15.60 -18.03
CA ASN A 39 15.25 17.00 -17.63
C ASN A 39 16.54 17.51 -16.97
N GLY A 40 17.70 16.93 -17.33
CA GLY A 40 19.00 17.44 -16.91
C GLY A 40 19.33 17.21 -15.43
N ALA A 41 18.83 16.11 -14.86
CA ALA A 41 18.98 15.79 -13.44
C ALA A 41 18.35 16.84 -12.52
N ASP A 42 17.24 17.44 -12.95
CA ASP A 42 16.46 18.40 -12.17
C ASP A 42 15.32 17.71 -11.40
N MET A 43 15.43 17.70 -10.07
CA MET A 43 14.36 17.21 -9.18
C MET A 43 13.17 18.16 -9.06
N SER A 44 13.36 19.44 -9.38
CA SER A 44 12.30 20.46 -9.31
C SER A 44 11.40 20.46 -10.55
N HIS A 45 11.80 19.74 -11.60
CA HIS A 45 11.01 19.66 -12.82
C HIS A 45 9.60 19.13 -12.51
N PRO A 46 8.52 19.78 -12.98
CA PRO A 46 7.14 19.45 -12.58
C PRO A 46 6.76 17.99 -12.84
N GLN A 47 7.29 17.39 -13.90
CA GLN A 47 7.06 15.98 -14.20
C GLN A 47 7.72 15.04 -13.19
N VAL A 48 8.92 15.37 -12.72
CA VAL A 48 9.67 14.58 -11.73
C VAL A 48 8.95 14.68 -10.38
N LEU A 49 8.52 15.88 -9.99
CA LEU A 49 7.71 16.10 -8.78
C LEU A 49 6.38 15.35 -8.81
N ARG A 50 5.68 15.34 -9.95
CA ARG A 50 4.44 14.59 -10.08
C ARG A 50 4.68 13.08 -9.94
N LEU A 51 5.77 12.58 -10.52
CA LEU A 51 6.11 11.15 -10.46
C LEU A 51 6.55 10.75 -9.05
N SER A 52 7.25 11.61 -8.31
CA SER A 52 7.62 11.34 -6.91
C SER A 52 6.39 11.27 -6.00
N GLN A 53 5.44 12.21 -6.14
CA GLN A 53 4.18 12.19 -5.38
C GLN A 53 3.38 10.90 -5.64
N LEU A 54 3.25 10.49 -6.91
CA LEU A 54 2.56 9.25 -7.26
C LEU A 54 3.28 8.00 -6.73
N LEU A 55 4.62 8.02 -6.72
CA LEU A 55 5.42 6.93 -6.17
C LEU A 55 5.18 6.81 -4.65
N ASP A 56 5.23 7.93 -3.93
CA ASP A 56 4.95 7.97 -2.49
C ASP A 56 3.55 7.48 -2.16
N GLU A 57 2.54 7.87 -2.92
CA GLU A 57 1.19 7.32 -2.76
C GLU A 57 1.14 5.79 -2.90
N GLN A 58 1.83 5.22 -3.88
CA GLN A 58 1.84 3.78 -4.07
C GLN A 58 2.63 3.06 -2.96
N LEU A 59 3.73 3.63 -2.49
CA LEU A 59 4.50 3.12 -1.35
C LEU A 59 3.64 3.10 -0.08
N ASN A 60 2.96 4.20 0.22
CA ASN A 60 2.05 4.29 1.36
C ASN A 60 0.92 3.24 1.30
N ARG A 61 0.34 3.03 0.12
CA ARG A 61 -0.67 1.96 -0.07
C ARG A 61 -0.06 0.57 0.15
N TYR A 62 1.16 0.35 -0.32
CA TYR A 62 1.85 -0.93 -0.21
C TYR A 62 2.23 -1.26 1.24
N GLU A 63 2.75 -0.28 1.98
CA GLU A 63 3.06 -0.42 3.40
C GLU A 63 1.81 -0.76 4.21
N ARG A 64 0.70 -0.05 3.98
CA ARG A 64 -0.59 -0.39 4.62
C ARG A 64 -0.98 -1.84 4.34
N CYS A 65 -0.83 -2.32 3.11
CA CYS A 65 -1.13 -3.73 2.78
C CYS A 65 -0.23 -4.72 3.52
N LYS A 66 1.06 -4.40 3.73
CA LYS A 66 1.99 -5.24 4.50
C LYS A 66 1.68 -5.25 6.00
N VAL A 67 1.32 -4.10 6.58
CA VAL A 67 0.96 -4.02 8.00
C VAL A 67 -0.26 -4.90 8.29
N TYR A 68 -1.26 -4.91 7.40
CA TYR A 68 -2.41 -5.82 7.52
C TYR A 68 -2.04 -7.31 7.41
N GLU A 69 -0.95 -7.67 6.73
CA GLU A 69 -0.47 -9.07 6.69
C GLU A 69 0.29 -9.47 7.97
N GLN A 70 0.92 -8.51 8.66
CA GLN A 70 1.65 -8.76 9.91
C GLN A 70 0.75 -8.69 11.14
N SER A 71 -0.36 -7.95 11.07
CA SER A 71 -1.44 -8.04 12.05
C SER A 71 -2.28 -9.28 11.73
N GLU A 72 -1.88 -10.47 12.20
CA GLU A 72 -2.88 -11.52 12.38
C GLU A 72 -4.01 -10.93 13.24
N PRO A 73 -5.29 -10.93 12.80
CA PRO A 73 -6.37 -10.67 13.74
C PRO A 73 -6.26 -11.73 14.84
N PRO A 74 -6.41 -11.39 16.14
CA PRO A 74 -6.39 -12.38 17.19
C PRO A 74 -7.41 -13.46 16.82
N ARG A 75 -6.94 -14.70 16.69
CA ARG A 75 -7.76 -15.87 16.41
C ARG A 75 -8.62 -16.18 17.62
N THR A 76 -9.62 -15.38 17.89
CA THR A 76 -10.67 -15.73 18.85
C THR A 76 -11.91 -14.90 18.55
N GLY A 77 -12.98 -15.59 18.18
CA GLY A 77 -14.32 -15.03 18.20
C GLY A 77 -14.70 -14.65 19.63
N LYS A 78 -14.35 -13.43 20.04
CA LYS A 78 -14.92 -12.74 21.19
C LYS A 78 -14.82 -11.24 20.91
N LEU A 79 -16.01 -10.67 20.66
CA LEU A 79 -16.41 -9.28 20.78
C LEU A 79 -15.34 -8.38 21.43
N MET A 80 -14.71 -7.50 20.66
CA MET A 80 -13.96 -6.36 21.22
C MET A 80 -14.77 -5.09 21.00
N VAL A 81 -15.35 -4.64 22.11
CA VAL A 81 -15.92 -3.31 22.33
C VAL A 81 -14.80 -2.30 22.15
N PHE A 82 -14.97 -1.32 21.26
CA PHE A 82 -14.09 -0.17 21.18
C PHE A 82 -14.29 0.69 22.43
N ALA A 83 -13.40 0.57 23.40
CA ALA A 83 -13.24 1.54 24.48
C ALA A 83 -11.94 2.31 24.24
N ALA A 84 -12.06 3.58 23.86
CA ALA A 84 -11.06 4.62 24.12
C ALA A 84 -11.69 6.01 23.86
N VAL A 85 -12.70 6.35 24.65
CA VAL A 85 -12.78 7.72 25.17
C VAL A 85 -11.68 7.81 26.21
N HIS A 86 -10.73 8.75 26.09
CA HIS A 86 -10.10 9.52 27.17
C HIS A 86 -9.08 10.48 26.52
N HIS A 87 -9.36 11.78 26.44
CA HIS A 87 -9.11 12.82 27.45
C HIS A 87 -7.64 13.26 27.55
N PHE A 88 -7.37 14.51 27.16
CA PHE A 88 -6.53 15.49 27.84
C PHE A 88 -7.08 16.87 27.38
N GLY A 89 -7.61 17.75 28.22
CA GLY A 89 -7.27 18.00 29.62
C GLY A 89 -6.09 18.95 29.67
#